data_AF-A0A225WLL5-F1
#
_entry.id   AF-A0A225WLL5-F1
#
_cell.length_a   1.000
_cell.length_b   1.000
_cell.length_c   1.000
_cell.angle_alpha   90.00
_cell.angle_beta   90.00
_cell.angle_gamma   90.00
#
_symmetry.space_group_name_H-M   'P 1'
#
loop_
_entity.id
_entity.type
_entity.pdbx_description
1 polymer ?
#
loop_
_entity_poly.entity_id
_entity_poly.type
_entity_poly.pdbx_seq_one_letter_code
_entity_poly.pdbx_strand_id
1 'polypeptide(L)'
;MITDERGVAIRDRDTVRQEYDHVLVVRVAAIPYRDAALRDGDLAADERDVVVIRRNVAVRDLHIAIRECKVSRLPARCENAEQDLVKETPLRPTAEADLVRANEVFFSVHDSNQVLRAENEGLVDCDCDRDVAVAEQARAIQGLKDRCRSSEADCAAVMRYNAELTTLRQYLDEHSCGKLSPPSPRTKAELAENTRLWRANSVLHRNSAERGLNTDALVLATAGISVSGID
;
A
#
# COMPACT_ATOMS: atom_id res chain seq x y z
N MET A 1 -107.97 61.20 92.28
CA MET A 1 -107.59 60.30 91.16
C MET A 1 -106.27 60.76 90.50
N ILE A 2 -105.18 60.97 91.26
CA ILE A 2 -103.85 61.37 90.71
C ILE A 2 -102.72 60.54 91.38
N THR A 3 -103.08 59.46 92.07
CA THR A 3 -102.13 58.64 92.85
C THR A 3 -101.80 57.31 92.19
N ASP A 4 -102.43 56.96 91.05
CA ASP A 4 -102.32 55.63 90.44
C ASP A 4 -101.25 55.55 89.33
N GLU A 5 -101.15 56.56 88.45
CA GLU A 5 -100.15 56.58 87.35
C GLU A 5 -98.69 56.73 87.84
N ARG A 6 -98.46 57.50 88.93
CA ARG A 6 -97.14 57.57 89.57
C ARG A 6 -96.73 56.23 90.18
N GLY A 7 -97.68 55.45 90.69
CA GLY A 7 -97.40 54.12 91.25
C GLY A 7 -97.09 53.06 90.20
N VAL A 8 -97.50 53.25 88.93
CA VAL A 8 -97.15 52.37 87.79
C VAL A 8 -95.78 52.75 87.23
N ALA A 9 -95.50 54.03 86.99
CA ALA A 9 -94.20 54.49 86.48
C ALA A 9 -93.04 54.24 87.45
N ILE A 10 -93.30 54.25 88.77
CA ILE A 10 -92.32 53.87 89.80
C ILE A 10 -92.09 52.36 89.78
N ARG A 11 -93.15 51.55 89.61
CA ARG A 11 -93.02 50.09 89.45
C ARG A 11 -92.21 49.70 88.22
N ASP A 12 -92.44 50.33 87.06
CA ASP A 12 -91.67 50.05 85.84
C ASP A 12 -90.21 50.46 86.00
N ARG A 13 -89.92 51.60 86.64
CA ARG A 13 -88.54 52.03 86.93
C ARG A 13 -87.85 51.08 87.91
N ASP A 14 -88.55 50.62 88.94
CA ASP A 14 -88.02 49.65 89.91
C ASP A 14 -87.83 48.27 89.27
N THR A 15 -88.71 47.87 88.34
CA THR A 15 -88.57 46.62 87.56
C THR A 15 -87.37 46.70 86.62
N VAL A 16 -87.21 47.78 85.85
CA VAL A 16 -86.04 47.99 84.98
C VAL A 16 -84.75 48.07 85.81
N ARG A 17 -84.79 48.70 87.00
CA ARG A 17 -83.66 48.73 87.92
C ARG A 17 -83.32 47.34 88.46
N GLN A 18 -84.33 46.55 88.82
CA GLN A 18 -84.17 45.17 89.25
C GLN A 18 -83.63 44.26 88.13
N GLU A 19 -84.05 44.47 86.88
CA GLU A 19 -83.51 43.79 85.71
C GLU A 19 -82.05 44.21 85.45
N TYR A 20 -81.73 45.51 85.56
CA TYR A 20 -80.37 46.00 85.39
C TYR A 20 -79.44 45.50 86.50
N ASP A 21 -79.92 45.46 87.75
CA ASP A 21 -79.22 44.90 88.90
C ASP A 21 -79.03 43.38 88.72
N HIS A 22 -80.04 42.66 88.21
CA HIS A 22 -79.89 41.23 87.86
C HIS A 22 -78.87 41.00 86.73
N VAL A 23 -78.91 41.78 85.65
CA VAL A 23 -77.95 41.68 84.54
C VAL A 23 -76.54 42.04 85.02
N LEU A 24 -76.40 43.02 85.91
CA LEU A 24 -75.13 43.41 86.51
C LEU A 24 -74.60 42.30 87.44
N VAL A 25 -75.44 41.73 88.30
CA VAL A 25 -75.09 40.60 89.17
C VAL A 25 -74.67 39.38 88.34
N VAL A 26 -75.38 39.06 87.25
CA VAL A 26 -75.03 37.96 86.34
C VAL A 26 -73.70 38.22 85.62
N ARG A 27 -73.47 39.46 85.13
CA ARG A 27 -72.21 39.82 84.48
C ARG A 27 -71.03 39.79 85.43
N VAL A 28 -71.18 40.33 86.64
CA VAL A 28 -70.14 40.31 87.68
C VAL A 28 -69.86 38.88 88.13
N ALA A 29 -70.89 38.04 88.28
CA ALA A 29 -70.73 36.62 88.57
C ALA A 29 -70.08 35.82 87.42
N ALA A 30 -70.13 36.31 86.18
CA ALA A 30 -69.50 35.68 85.01
C ALA A 30 -68.01 36.05 84.78
N ILE A 31 -67.51 37.14 85.40
CA ILE A 31 -66.09 37.56 85.33
C ILE A 31 -65.13 36.43 85.74
N PRO A 32 -65.28 35.74 86.89
CA PRO A 32 -64.35 34.67 87.28
C PRO A 32 -64.30 33.52 86.27
N TYR A 33 -65.41 33.21 85.58
CA TYR A 33 -65.44 32.18 84.54
C TYR A 33 -64.73 32.64 83.27
N ARG A 34 -64.86 33.92 82.90
CA ARG A 34 -64.15 34.49 81.75
C ARG A 34 -62.65 34.58 82.03
N ASP A 35 -62.27 34.99 83.23
CA ASP A 35 -60.87 35.07 83.65
C ASP A 35 -60.24 33.67 83.75
N ALA A 36 -60.99 32.68 84.22
CA ALA A 36 -60.57 31.28 84.19
C ALA A 36 -60.39 30.77 82.75
N ALA A 37 -61.34 31.05 81.85
CA ALA A 37 -61.24 30.66 80.44
C ALA A 37 -60.07 31.34 79.70
N LEU A 38 -59.74 32.60 80.04
CA LEU A 38 -58.57 33.29 79.51
C LEU A 38 -57.27 32.66 80.01
N ARG A 39 -57.18 32.35 81.31
CA ARG A 39 -56.02 31.64 81.89
C ARG A 39 -55.83 30.26 81.29
N ASP A 40 -56.91 29.51 81.08
CA ASP A 40 -56.84 28.20 80.42
C ASP A 40 -56.40 28.33 78.95
N GLY A 41 -56.82 29.40 78.27
CA GLY A 41 -56.35 29.73 76.92
C GLY A 41 -54.85 30.06 76.87
N ASP A 42 -54.36 30.86 77.81
CA ASP A 42 -52.94 31.20 77.93
C ASP A 42 -52.10 29.97 78.29
N LEU A 43 -52.57 29.14 79.23
CA LEU A 43 -51.92 27.86 79.58
C LEU A 43 -51.88 26.90 78.38
N ALA A 44 -52.96 26.80 77.62
CA ALA A 44 -53.00 25.97 76.41
C ALA A 44 -52.08 26.51 75.29
N ALA A 45 -51.86 27.83 75.23
CA ALA A 45 -50.89 28.44 74.33
C ALA A 45 -49.45 28.13 74.76
N ASP A 46 -49.13 28.28 76.05
CA ASP A 46 -47.82 27.94 76.62
C ASP A 46 -47.49 26.45 76.42
N GLU A 47 -48.47 25.55 76.62
CA GLU A 47 -48.29 24.12 76.35
C GLU A 47 -47.96 23.84 74.87
N ARG A 48 -48.63 24.53 73.94
CA ARG A 48 -48.34 24.41 72.50
C ARG A 48 -46.95 24.93 72.16
N ASP A 49 -46.54 26.05 72.73
CA ASP A 49 -45.20 26.61 72.52
C ASP A 49 -44.12 25.66 73.06
N VAL A 50 -44.33 25.05 74.23
CA VAL A 50 -43.43 24.02 74.76
C VAL A 50 -43.35 22.81 73.83
N VAL A 51 -44.47 22.35 73.26
CA VAL A 51 -44.49 21.24 72.29
C VAL A 51 -43.74 21.60 71.01
N VAL A 52 -43.94 22.81 70.49
CA VAL A 52 -43.23 23.31 69.29
C VAL A 52 -41.73 23.43 69.54
N ILE A 53 -41.32 23.98 70.67
CA ILE A 53 -39.91 24.09 71.07
C ILE A 53 -39.29 22.69 71.18
N ARG A 54 -39.97 21.74 71.85
CA ARG A 54 -39.49 20.35 71.96
C ARG A 54 -39.31 19.70 70.59
N ARG A 55 -40.26 19.88 69.67
CA ARG A 55 -40.16 19.38 68.30
C ARG A 55 -38.97 20.01 67.57
N ASN A 56 -38.80 21.32 67.68
CA ASN A 56 -37.70 22.03 67.01
C ASN A 56 -36.33 21.59 67.55
N VAL A 57 -36.22 21.36 68.86
CA VAL A 57 -35.02 20.79 69.48
C VAL A 57 -34.76 19.38 68.93
N ALA A 58 -35.76 18.49 68.94
CA ALA A 58 -35.62 17.13 68.43
C ALA A 58 -35.22 17.07 66.94
N VAL A 59 -35.77 17.96 66.11
CA VAL A 59 -35.39 18.08 64.68
C VAL A 59 -33.94 18.55 64.54
N ARG A 60 -33.51 19.52 65.36
CA ARG A 60 -32.13 20.00 65.35
C ARG A 60 -31.16 18.92 65.81
N ASP A 61 -31.49 18.17 66.85
CA ASP A 61 -30.67 17.09 67.37
C ASP A 61 -30.52 15.96 66.33
N LEU A 62 -31.60 15.61 65.62
CA LEU A 62 -31.55 14.67 64.50
C LEU A 62 -30.65 15.18 63.36
N HIS A 63 -30.73 16.47 63.02
CA HIS A 63 -29.87 17.07 62.00
C HIS A 63 -28.39 17.01 62.39
N ILE A 64 -28.08 17.31 63.66
CA ILE A 64 -26.73 17.20 64.22
C ILE A 64 -26.24 15.76 64.13
N ALA A 65 -27.01 14.78 64.60
CA ALA A 65 -26.64 13.36 64.56
C ALA A 65 -26.37 12.85 63.13
N ILE A 66 -27.20 13.26 62.15
CA ILE A 66 -26.97 12.91 60.74
C ILE A 66 -25.67 13.55 60.23
N ARG A 67 -25.42 14.81 60.57
CA ARG A 67 -24.20 15.52 60.16
C ARG A 67 -22.97 14.85 60.76
N GLU A 68 -23.00 14.52 62.05
CA GLU A 68 -21.92 13.83 62.74
C GLU A 68 -21.67 12.43 62.16
N CYS A 69 -22.72 11.66 61.86
CA CYS A 69 -22.61 10.36 61.21
C CYS A 69 -21.95 10.47 59.82
N LYS A 70 -22.24 11.53 59.06
CA LYS A 70 -21.59 11.78 57.77
C LYS A 70 -20.13 12.19 57.96
N VAL A 71 -19.86 13.12 58.88
CA VAL A 71 -18.52 13.62 59.17
C VAL A 71 -17.61 12.51 59.68
N SER A 72 -18.10 11.62 60.54
CA SER A 72 -17.30 10.51 61.08
C SER A 72 -16.93 9.45 60.04
N ARG A 73 -17.68 9.34 58.93
CA ARG A 73 -17.36 8.44 57.82
C ARG A 73 -16.38 9.05 56.81
N LEU A 74 -16.20 10.36 56.79
CA LEU A 74 -15.30 11.02 55.84
C LEU A 74 -13.83 10.60 56.00
N PRO A 75 -13.25 10.52 57.22
CA PRO A 75 -11.86 10.10 57.39
C PRO A 75 -11.54 8.75 56.74
N ALA A 76 -12.35 7.72 56.99
CA ALA A 76 -12.15 6.40 56.39
C ALA A 76 -12.28 6.41 54.87
N ARG A 77 -13.19 7.23 54.32
CA ARG A 77 -13.31 7.39 52.86
C ARG A 77 -12.10 8.10 52.26
N CYS A 78 -11.59 9.14 52.93
CA CYS A 78 -10.39 9.85 52.50
C CYS A 78 -9.18 8.92 52.55
N GLU A 79 -9.00 8.18 53.64
CA GLU A 79 -7.90 7.25 53.82
C GLU A 79 -7.93 6.15 52.74
N ASN A 80 -9.09 5.57 52.46
CA ASN A 80 -9.22 4.60 51.36
C ASN A 80 -8.86 5.19 50.00
N ALA A 81 -9.33 6.41 49.70
CA ALA A 81 -9.01 7.09 48.45
C ALA A 81 -7.52 7.45 48.34
N GLU A 82 -6.89 7.86 49.45
CA GLU A 82 -5.45 8.10 49.52
C GLU A 82 -4.66 6.82 49.29
N GLN A 83 -5.06 5.70 49.89
CA GLN A 83 -4.42 4.41 49.67
C GLN A 83 -4.53 3.94 48.21
N ASP A 84 -5.68 4.14 47.58
CA ASP A 84 -5.87 3.78 46.17
C ASP A 84 -5.03 4.69 45.26
N LEU A 85 -4.99 6.00 45.55
CA LEU A 85 -4.10 6.93 44.85
C LEU A 85 -2.63 6.52 44.98
N VAL A 86 -2.17 6.13 46.19
CA VAL A 86 -0.80 5.67 46.43
C VAL A 86 -0.48 4.42 45.61
N LYS A 87 -1.44 3.51 45.40
CA LYS A 87 -1.26 2.31 44.55
C LYS A 87 -1.22 2.65 43.06
N GLU A 88 -2.05 3.59 42.61
CA GLU A 88 -2.13 3.98 41.18
C GLU A 88 -0.98 4.88 40.74
N THR A 89 -0.49 5.75 41.63
CA THR A 89 0.58 6.72 41.35
C THR A 89 1.83 6.11 40.70
N PRO A 90 2.38 4.96 41.15
CA PRO A 90 3.52 4.33 40.49
C PRO A 90 3.18 3.57 39.20
N LEU A 91 1.93 3.17 39.00
CA LEU A 91 1.52 2.43 37.80
C LEU A 91 1.52 3.32 36.56
N ARG A 92 1.11 4.59 36.71
CA ARG A 92 1.11 5.55 35.61
C ARG A 92 2.48 5.75 34.95
N PRO A 93 3.56 6.13 35.67
CA PRO A 93 4.88 6.29 35.05
C PRO A 93 5.44 4.97 34.51
N THR A 94 5.11 3.84 35.14
CA THR A 94 5.48 2.52 34.61
C THR A 94 4.83 2.26 33.26
N ALA A 95 3.52 2.47 33.15
CA ALA A 95 2.78 2.32 31.90
C ALA A 95 3.23 3.32 30.82
N GLU A 96 3.51 4.57 31.20
CA GLU A 96 4.07 5.58 30.29
C GLU A 96 5.46 5.16 29.78
N ALA A 97 6.34 4.65 30.64
CA ALA A 97 7.65 4.15 30.23
C ALA A 97 7.55 2.92 29.29
N ASP A 98 6.61 2.02 29.56
CA ASP A 98 6.37 0.86 28.70
C ASP A 98 5.82 1.26 27.33
N LEU A 99 4.93 2.26 27.27
CA LEU A 99 4.44 2.83 26.02
C LEU A 99 5.55 3.51 25.22
N VAL A 100 6.42 4.28 25.88
CA VAL A 100 7.58 4.90 25.23
C VAL A 100 8.50 3.83 24.64
N ARG A 101 8.84 2.81 25.43
CA ARG A 101 9.69 1.69 24.97
C ARG A 101 9.05 0.95 23.80
N ALA A 102 7.74 0.67 23.86
CA ALA A 102 7.02 0.02 22.78
C ALA A 102 7.03 0.85 21.49
N ASN A 103 6.86 2.17 21.61
CA ASN A 103 6.94 3.09 20.48
C ASN A 103 8.35 3.12 19.87
N GLU A 104 9.40 3.21 20.68
CA GLU A 104 10.79 3.17 20.21
C GLU A 104 11.08 1.88 19.42
N VAL A 105 10.65 0.73 19.94
CA VAL A 105 10.78 -0.56 19.24
C VAL A 105 9.99 -0.56 17.93
N PHE A 106 8.76 -0.03 17.94
CA PHE A 106 7.94 0.05 16.74
C PHE A 106 8.61 0.87 15.64
N PHE A 107 9.13 2.06 15.96
CA PHE A 107 9.83 2.91 14.98
C PHE A 107 11.13 2.28 14.50
N SER A 108 11.92 1.68 15.40
CA SER A 108 13.16 0.98 15.01
C SER A 108 12.90 -0.19 14.04
N VAL A 109 11.86 -0.99 14.30
CA VAL A 109 11.45 -2.08 13.41
C VAL A 109 10.89 -1.52 12.09
N HIS A 110 10.13 -0.43 12.16
CA HIS A 110 9.59 0.23 10.98
C HIS A 110 10.71 0.74 10.06
N ASP A 111 11.73 1.40 10.60
CA ASP A 111 12.89 1.90 9.84
C ASP A 111 13.69 0.74 9.23
N SER A 112 13.91 -0.33 10.00
CA SER A 112 14.55 -1.54 9.48
C SER A 112 13.76 -2.16 8.32
N ASN A 113 12.43 -2.20 8.43
CA ASN A 113 11.56 -2.68 7.37
C ASN A 113 11.59 -1.77 6.13
N GLN A 114 11.73 -0.45 6.30
CA GLN A 114 11.88 0.45 5.16
C GLN A 114 13.18 0.17 4.39
N VAL A 115 14.30 -0.05 5.10
CA VAL A 115 15.57 -0.43 4.48
C VAL A 115 15.42 -1.75 3.72
N LEU A 116 14.86 -2.78 4.36
CA LEU A 116 14.63 -4.06 3.70
C LEU A 116 13.71 -3.96 2.48
N ARG A 117 12.73 -3.06 2.48
CA ARG A 117 11.88 -2.81 1.30
C ARG A 117 12.69 -2.22 0.15
N ALA A 118 13.53 -1.22 0.43
CA ALA A 118 14.39 -0.62 -0.58
C ALA A 118 15.42 -1.64 -1.14
N GLU A 119 15.99 -2.48 -0.29
CA GLU A 119 16.87 -3.57 -0.73
C GLU A 119 16.14 -4.59 -1.60
N ASN A 120 14.94 -5.00 -1.20
CA ASN A 120 14.12 -5.93 -2.00
C ASN A 120 13.73 -5.33 -3.36
N GLU A 121 13.41 -4.05 -3.43
CA GLU A 121 13.16 -3.36 -4.71
C GLU A 121 14.41 -3.42 -5.61
N GLY A 122 15.59 -3.10 -5.07
CA GLY A 122 16.85 -3.21 -5.82
C GLY A 122 17.20 -4.63 -6.26
N LEU A 123 16.86 -5.64 -5.45
CA LEU A 123 17.02 -7.05 -5.84
C LEU A 123 16.08 -7.45 -6.97
N VAL A 124 14.82 -7.00 -6.93
CA VAL A 124 13.84 -7.25 -8.00
C VAL A 124 14.31 -6.63 -9.32
N ASP A 125 14.84 -5.41 -9.27
CA ASP A 125 15.41 -4.75 -10.46
C ASP A 125 16.60 -5.54 -11.04
N CYS A 126 17.51 -5.98 -10.18
CA CYS A 126 18.67 -6.80 -10.57
C CYS A 126 18.27 -8.15 -11.17
N ASP A 127 17.24 -8.81 -10.63
CA ASP A 127 16.73 -10.06 -11.17
C ASP A 127 16.04 -9.85 -12.53
N CYS A 128 15.32 -8.73 -12.72
CA CYS A 128 14.77 -8.36 -14.03
C CYS A 128 15.88 -8.15 -15.08
N ASP A 129 16.97 -7.46 -14.73
CA ASP A 129 18.12 -7.26 -15.61
C ASP A 129 18.77 -8.60 -16.01
N ARG A 130 18.89 -9.52 -15.04
CA ARG A 130 19.39 -10.87 -15.30
C ARG A 130 18.48 -11.67 -16.22
N ASP A 131 17.17 -11.59 -16.04
CA ASP A 131 16.21 -12.26 -16.92
C ASP A 131 16.32 -11.75 -18.36
N VAL A 132 16.52 -10.44 -18.55
CA VAL A 132 16.80 -9.86 -19.88
C VAL A 132 18.09 -10.43 -20.47
N ALA A 133 19.18 -10.45 -19.70
CA ALA A 133 20.47 -10.99 -20.15
C ALA A 133 20.38 -12.49 -20.51
N VAL A 134 19.67 -13.28 -19.71
CA VAL A 134 19.42 -14.71 -19.97
C VAL A 134 18.61 -14.90 -21.26
N ALA A 135 17.59 -14.06 -21.49
CA ALA A 135 16.81 -14.10 -22.72
C ALA A 135 17.65 -13.76 -23.96
N GLU A 136 18.55 -12.78 -23.87
CA GLU A 136 19.49 -12.44 -24.93
C GLU A 136 20.47 -13.58 -25.22
N GLN A 137 21.04 -14.18 -24.17
CA GLN A 137 21.93 -15.33 -24.30
C GLN A 137 21.22 -16.52 -24.94
N ALA A 138 19.97 -16.79 -24.56
CA ALA A 138 19.16 -17.85 -25.16
C ALA A 138 18.93 -17.61 -26.66
N ARG A 139 18.65 -16.37 -27.07
CA ARG A 139 18.54 -15.99 -28.49
C ARG A 139 19.85 -16.19 -29.24
N ALA A 140 20.97 -15.80 -28.65
CA ALA A 140 22.29 -15.96 -29.26
C ALA A 140 22.65 -17.45 -29.47
N ILE A 141 22.38 -18.30 -28.46
CA ILE A 141 22.58 -19.75 -28.55
C ILE A 141 21.69 -20.35 -29.63
N GLN A 142 20.43 -19.93 -29.71
CA GLN A 142 19.52 -20.40 -30.75
C GLN A 142 20.04 -20.03 -32.15
N GLY A 143 20.50 -18.79 -32.35
CA GLY A 143 21.12 -18.38 -33.62
C GLY A 143 22.40 -19.16 -33.96
N LEU A 144 23.23 -19.48 -32.96
CA LEU A 144 24.39 -20.37 -33.15
C LEU A 144 23.98 -21.77 -33.59
N LYS A 145 22.96 -22.34 -32.95
CA LYS A 145 22.43 -23.67 -33.28
C LYS A 145 21.90 -23.72 -34.71
N ASP A 146 21.19 -22.70 -35.16
CA ASP A 146 20.66 -22.64 -36.52
C ASP A 146 21.79 -22.49 -37.55
N ARG A 147 22.80 -21.67 -37.28
CA ARG A 147 24.01 -21.59 -38.13
C ARG A 147 24.78 -22.91 -38.21
N CYS A 148 24.91 -23.63 -37.10
CA CYS A 148 25.57 -24.94 -37.08
C CYS A 148 24.83 -25.93 -37.98
N ARG A 149 23.49 -25.99 -37.89
CA ARG A 149 22.66 -26.83 -38.76
C ARG A 149 22.79 -26.46 -40.24
N SER A 150 22.82 -25.18 -40.58
CA SER A 150 23.07 -24.73 -41.95
C SER A 150 24.45 -25.17 -42.43
N SER A 151 25.49 -24.96 -41.62
CA SER A 151 26.85 -25.38 -41.97
C SER A 151 26.97 -26.90 -42.16
N GLU A 152 26.28 -27.71 -41.35
CA GLU A 152 26.22 -29.16 -41.52
C GLU A 152 25.56 -29.55 -42.84
N ALA A 153 24.48 -28.86 -43.22
CA ALA A 153 23.80 -29.07 -44.50
C ALA A 153 24.70 -28.70 -45.69
N ASP A 154 25.41 -27.57 -45.61
CA ASP A 154 26.36 -27.13 -46.63
C ASP A 154 27.52 -28.12 -46.79
N CYS A 155 28.10 -28.59 -45.68
CA CYS A 155 29.11 -29.65 -45.69
C CYS A 155 28.59 -30.93 -46.36
N ALA A 156 27.37 -31.36 -46.04
CA ALA A 156 26.76 -32.53 -46.68
C ALA A 156 26.57 -32.34 -48.19
N ALA A 157 26.18 -31.13 -48.64
CA ALA A 157 26.05 -30.81 -50.05
C ALA A 157 27.40 -30.86 -50.78
N VAL A 158 28.45 -30.27 -50.19
CA VAL A 158 29.82 -30.33 -50.73
C VAL A 158 30.32 -31.76 -50.83
N MET A 159 30.05 -32.60 -49.82
CA MET A 159 30.45 -34.01 -49.85
C MET A 159 29.74 -34.79 -50.96
N ARG A 160 28.45 -34.53 -51.22
CA ARG A 160 27.72 -35.12 -52.35
C ARG A 160 28.32 -34.70 -53.70
N TYR A 161 28.59 -33.41 -53.87
CA TYR A 161 29.22 -32.90 -55.08
C TYR A 161 30.62 -33.51 -55.32
N ASN A 162 31.43 -33.65 -54.27
CA ASN A 162 32.73 -34.31 -54.38
C ASN A 162 32.62 -35.81 -54.73
N ALA A 163 31.59 -36.50 -54.22
CA ALA A 163 31.32 -37.88 -54.62
C ALA A 163 30.97 -37.96 -56.12
N GLU A 164 30.09 -37.08 -56.62
CA GLU A 164 29.75 -37.00 -58.04
C GLU A 164 30.95 -36.63 -58.92
N LEU A 165 31.82 -35.71 -58.48
CA LEU A 165 33.06 -35.42 -59.19
C LEU A 165 33.98 -36.65 -59.26
N THR A 166 34.01 -37.45 -58.20
CA THR A 166 34.82 -38.68 -58.16
C THR A 166 34.29 -39.71 -59.13
N THR A 167 32.97 -39.89 -59.22
CA THR A 167 32.36 -40.80 -60.21
C THR A 167 32.57 -40.30 -61.63
N LEU A 168 32.45 -38.99 -61.90
CA LEU A 168 32.76 -38.41 -63.20
C LEU A 168 34.22 -38.59 -63.60
N ARG A 169 35.16 -38.40 -62.67
CA ARG A 169 36.59 -38.65 -62.90
C ARG A 169 36.84 -40.11 -63.24
N GLN A 170 36.26 -41.04 -62.48
CA GLN A 170 36.36 -42.47 -62.76
C GLN A 170 35.78 -42.82 -64.14
N TYR A 171 34.60 -42.29 -64.47
CA TYR A 171 33.99 -42.47 -65.79
C TYR A 171 34.92 -41.97 -66.91
N LEU A 172 35.47 -40.77 -66.77
CA LEU A 172 36.42 -40.23 -67.73
C LEU A 172 37.68 -41.07 -67.85
N ASP A 173 38.26 -41.56 -66.75
CA ASP A 173 39.43 -42.45 -66.76
C ASP A 173 39.14 -43.79 -67.45
N GLU A 174 37.99 -44.41 -67.16
CA GLU A 174 37.54 -45.64 -67.82
C GLU A 174 37.34 -45.43 -69.33
N HIS A 175 36.78 -44.28 -69.72
CA HIS A 175 36.53 -43.93 -71.11
C HIS A 175 37.73 -43.33 -71.86
N SER A 176 38.74 -42.82 -71.15
CA SER A 176 40.00 -42.38 -71.74
C SER A 176 41.04 -43.52 -71.78
N CYS A 177 40.90 -44.55 -70.94
CA CYS A 177 41.63 -45.82 -71.06
C CYS A 177 41.02 -46.78 -72.10
N GLY A 178 39.79 -46.52 -72.57
CA GLY A 178 39.13 -47.25 -73.65
C GLY A 178 39.64 -46.83 -75.04
N LYS A 179 40.76 -47.42 -75.49
CA LYS A 179 41.26 -47.33 -76.88
C LYS A 179 41.45 -45.91 -77.43
N LEU A 180 42.41 -45.16 -76.90
CA LEU A 180 43.29 -44.45 -77.82
C LEU A 180 44.12 -45.52 -78.52
N SER A 181 43.59 -46.08 -79.62
CA SER A 181 44.42 -46.84 -80.56
C SER A 181 45.68 -46.01 -80.80
N PRO A 182 46.90 -46.61 -80.74
CA PRO A 182 48.12 -45.88 -81.02
C PRO A 182 47.88 -45.04 -82.28
N PRO A 183 48.16 -43.72 -82.24
CA PRO A 183 47.73 -42.81 -83.30
C PRO A 183 48.13 -43.43 -84.62
N SER A 184 47.14 -43.56 -85.52
CA SER A 184 47.35 -44.31 -86.75
C SER A 184 48.60 -43.77 -87.46
N PRO A 185 49.32 -44.56 -88.27
CA PRO A 185 50.51 -44.08 -88.97
C PRO A 185 50.29 -42.74 -89.68
N ARG A 186 49.07 -42.51 -90.17
CA ARG A 186 48.63 -41.24 -90.76
C ARG A 186 48.60 -40.09 -89.74
N THR A 187 48.01 -40.29 -88.56
CA THR A 187 47.92 -39.26 -87.51
C THR A 187 49.30 -38.91 -86.94
N LYS A 188 50.21 -39.90 -86.83
CA LYS A 188 51.61 -39.65 -86.45
C LYS A 188 52.35 -38.85 -87.52
N ALA A 189 52.15 -39.18 -88.80
CA ALA A 189 52.74 -38.44 -89.91
C ALA A 189 52.21 -37.00 -89.98
N GLU A 190 50.91 -36.81 -89.80
CA GLU A 190 50.27 -35.48 -89.77
C GLU A 190 50.80 -34.63 -88.60
N LEU A 191 50.98 -35.21 -87.41
CA LEU A 191 51.56 -34.49 -86.27
C LEU A 191 53.04 -34.13 -86.48
N ALA A 192 53.82 -35.06 -87.05
CA ALA A 192 55.22 -34.81 -87.41
C ALA A 192 55.33 -33.71 -88.47
N GLU A 193 54.41 -33.69 -89.44
CA GLU A 193 54.37 -32.67 -90.47
C GLU A 193 53.90 -31.32 -89.91
N ASN A 194 52.89 -31.30 -89.04
CA ASN A 194 52.47 -30.09 -88.37
C ASN A 194 53.62 -29.47 -87.55
N THR A 195 54.41 -30.32 -86.87
CA THR A 195 55.62 -29.89 -86.16
C THR A 195 56.67 -29.31 -87.11
N ARG A 196 56.85 -29.88 -88.31
CA ARG A 196 57.74 -29.35 -89.34
C ARG A 196 57.24 -28.01 -89.87
N LEU A 197 55.94 -27.88 -90.12
CA LEU A 197 55.30 -26.65 -90.56
C LEU A 197 55.44 -25.54 -89.52
N TRP A 198 55.28 -25.83 -88.24
CA TRP A 198 55.53 -24.86 -87.17
C TRP A 198 56.98 -24.36 -87.17
N ARG A 199 57.95 -25.27 -87.32
CA ARG A 199 59.36 -24.86 -87.43
C ARG A 199 59.61 -24.03 -88.68
N ALA A 200 59.07 -24.44 -89.82
CA ALA A 200 59.21 -23.73 -91.09
C ALA A 200 58.58 -22.33 -91.04
N ASN A 201 57.36 -22.23 -90.51
CA ASN A 201 56.68 -20.95 -90.29
C ASN A 201 57.47 -20.07 -89.32
N SER A 202 57.97 -20.63 -88.21
CA SER A 202 58.81 -19.88 -87.27
C SER A 202 60.08 -19.34 -87.93
N VAL A 203 60.73 -20.12 -88.80
CA VAL A 203 61.90 -19.69 -89.59
C VAL A 203 61.53 -18.62 -90.61
N LEU A 204 60.39 -18.76 -91.30
CA LEU A 204 59.89 -17.77 -92.26
C LEU A 204 59.58 -16.42 -91.59
N HIS A 205 58.90 -16.44 -90.46
CA HIS A 205 58.62 -15.24 -89.68
C HIS A 205 59.92 -14.57 -89.21
N ARG A 206 60.90 -15.35 -88.76
CA ARG A 206 62.22 -14.83 -88.34
C ARG A 206 62.99 -14.19 -89.50
N ASN A 207 63.12 -14.89 -90.63
CA ASN A 207 63.80 -14.38 -91.83
C ASN A 207 63.11 -13.13 -92.40
N SER A 208 61.78 -13.06 -92.31
CA SER A 208 61.02 -11.90 -92.79
C SER A 208 61.21 -10.70 -91.86
N ALA A 209 61.20 -10.91 -90.54
CA ALA A 209 61.51 -9.88 -89.56
C ALA A 209 62.94 -9.32 -89.73
N GLU A 210 63.93 -10.18 -89.99
CA GLU A 210 65.32 -9.76 -90.29
C GLU A 210 65.44 -8.89 -91.55
N ARG A 211 64.51 -9.04 -92.51
CA ARG A 211 64.45 -8.27 -93.75
C ARG A 211 63.47 -7.09 -93.68
N GLY A 212 62.89 -6.81 -92.52
CA GLY A 212 61.90 -5.74 -92.33
C GLY A 212 60.56 -5.98 -93.02
N LEU A 213 60.28 -7.22 -93.44
CA LEU A 213 59.03 -7.61 -94.10
C LEU A 213 58.05 -8.15 -93.05
N ASN A 214 56.89 -7.50 -92.90
CA ASN A 214 55.81 -8.01 -92.07
C ASN A 214 54.98 -9.02 -92.86
N THR A 215 55.18 -10.31 -92.59
CA THR A 215 54.45 -11.42 -93.24
C THR A 215 52.95 -11.35 -93.01
N ASP A 216 52.51 -10.88 -91.85
CA ASP A 216 51.08 -10.84 -91.50
C ASP A 216 50.38 -9.75 -92.31
N ALA A 217 51.03 -8.59 -92.46
CA ALA A 217 50.56 -7.52 -93.34
C ALA A 217 50.54 -7.96 -94.82
N LEU A 218 51.53 -8.73 -95.27
CA LEU A 218 51.58 -9.28 -96.62
C LEU A 218 50.46 -10.30 -96.87
N VAL A 219 50.26 -11.26 -95.96
CA VAL A 219 49.19 -12.26 -96.06
C VAL A 219 47.82 -11.59 -96.09
N LEU A 220 47.58 -10.61 -95.21
CA LEU A 220 46.36 -9.82 -95.21
C LEU A 220 46.16 -9.06 -96.52
N ALA A 221 47.22 -8.40 -97.05
CA ALA A 221 47.15 -7.70 -98.34
C ALA A 221 46.85 -8.64 -99.52
N THR A 222 47.42 -9.85 -99.53
CA THR A 222 47.15 -10.86 -100.57
C THR A 222 45.74 -11.43 -100.48
N ALA A 223 45.18 -11.51 -99.27
CA ALA A 223 43.79 -11.89 -99.03
C ALA A 223 42.79 -10.76 -99.33
N GLY A 224 43.26 -9.58 -99.77
CA GLY A 224 42.43 -8.41 -100.06
C GLY A 224 41.94 -7.65 -98.82
N ILE A 225 42.52 -7.94 -97.64
CA ILE A 225 42.15 -7.35 -96.36
C ILE A 225 43.11 -6.20 -96.06
N SER A 226 42.61 -4.96 -96.13
CA SER A 226 43.39 -3.77 -95.76
C SER A 226 43.39 -3.58 -94.24
N VAL A 227 44.57 -3.39 -93.64
CA VAL A 227 44.76 -3.13 -92.19
C VAL A 227 44.09 -1.82 -91.73
N SER A 228 43.66 -0.96 -92.66
CA SER A 228 42.91 0.28 -92.36
C SER A 228 41.44 0.09 -91.94
N GLY A 229 40.96 -1.15 -91.80
CA GLY A 229 39.56 -1.46 -91.47
C GLY A 229 39.35 -2.37 -90.25
N ILE A 230 40.36 -2.60 -89.41
CA ILE A 230 40.25 -3.42 -88.20
C ILE A 230 40.73 -2.56 -87.02
N ASP A 231 39.77 -1.97 -86.30
CA ASP A 231 39.91 -1.35 -84.97
C ASP A 231 38.98 -2.12 -84.02
#